data_AF-A0A1C4GAR3-F1
#
_entry.id   AF-A0A1C4GAR3-F1
#
_cell.length_a   1.000
_cell.length_b   1.000
_cell.length_c   1.000
_cell.angle_alpha   90.00
_cell.angle_beta   90.00
_cell.angle_gamma   90.00
#
_symmetry.space_group_name_H-M   'P 1'
#
loop_
_entity.id
_entity.type
_entity.pdbx_description
1 polymer ?
#
loop_
_entity_poly.entity_id
_entity_poly.type
_entity_poly.pdbx_seq_one_letter_code
_entity_poly.pdbx_strand_id
1 'polypeptide(L)'
;MNVRLNGLISGLVSYRYALDGRPLRRYPMEQQAQIITDWYILNTHGYIAWCTLKERGNITLDGDTTESVIRSQYQKTLQNFPWR
;
A
#
# COMPACT_ATOMS: atom_id res chain seq x y z
N MET A 1 -14.36 16.67 12.45
CA MET A 1 -13.54 15.50 12.11
C MET A 1 -13.68 14.49 13.24
N ASN A 2 -14.25 13.31 13.00
CA ASN A 2 -14.41 12.28 14.05
C ASN A 2 -13.98 10.95 13.43
N VAL A 3 -12.72 10.57 13.61
CA VAL A 3 -12.22 9.24 13.23
C VAL A 3 -12.74 8.25 14.27
N ARG A 4 -13.96 7.77 14.05
CA ARG A 4 -14.50 6.64 14.80
C ARG A 4 -13.85 5.37 14.26
N LEU A 5 -12.83 4.88 14.97
CA LEU A 5 -12.37 3.51 14.85
C LEU A 5 -13.49 2.59 15.35
N ASN A 6 -14.44 2.29 14.48
CA ASN A 6 -15.26 1.10 14.63
C ASN A 6 -14.40 -0.09 14.21
N GLY A 7 -13.40 -0.42 15.02
CA GLY A 7 -12.83 -1.76 15.01
C GLY A 7 -13.98 -2.74 15.25
N LEU A 8 -14.01 -3.85 14.50
CA LEU A 8 -15.04 -4.90 14.53
C LEU A 8 -16.20 -4.78 13.52
N ILE A 9 -15.91 -4.43 12.26
CA ILE A 9 -16.66 -5.02 11.14
C ILE A 9 -15.76 -6.06 10.45
N SER A 10 -15.65 -7.18 11.14
CA SER A 10 -15.48 -8.55 10.64
C SER A 10 -14.90 -8.77 9.23
N GLY A 11 -13.65 -9.23 9.19
CA GLY A 11 -13.27 -10.45 8.46
C GLY A 11 -13.20 -10.42 6.92
N LEU A 12 -13.62 -9.36 6.25
CA LEU A 12 -13.57 -9.25 4.78
C LEU A 12 -13.24 -7.85 4.26
N VAL A 13 -12.57 -7.01 5.06
CA VAL A 13 -11.85 -5.88 4.48
C VAL A 13 -10.74 -6.48 3.62
N SER A 14 -10.90 -6.39 2.31
CA SER A 14 -9.83 -6.71 1.38
C SER A 14 -8.70 -5.71 1.62
N TYR A 15 -7.70 -6.12 2.39
CA TYR A 15 -6.42 -5.42 2.48
C TYR A 15 -5.77 -5.29 1.09
N ARG A 16 -6.22 -6.09 0.13
CA ARG A 16 -5.87 -6.00 -1.29
C ARG A 16 -6.11 -4.60 -1.83
N TYR A 17 -5.10 -4.07 -2.50
CA TYR A 17 -5.15 -2.77 -3.14
C TYR A 17 -4.48 -2.88 -4.50
N ALA A 18 -4.92 -2.06 -5.45
CA ALA A 18 -4.25 -1.87 -6.73
C ALA A 18 -3.71 -0.45 -6.79
N LEU A 19 -2.50 -0.28 -7.31
CA LEU A 19 -1.92 1.04 -7.54
C LEU A 19 -2.32 1.52 -8.94
N ASP A 20 -3.48 2.15 -9.00
CA ASP A 20 -4.12 2.73 -10.20
C ASP A 20 -3.73 4.19 -10.46
N GLY A 21 -2.71 4.69 -9.75
CA GLY A 21 -2.20 6.07 -9.91
C GLY A 21 -3.01 7.13 -9.16
N ARG A 22 -4.03 6.75 -8.39
CA ARG A 22 -4.74 7.67 -7.50
C ARG A 22 -3.86 8.06 -6.30
N PRO A 23 -4.02 9.28 -5.75
CA PRO A 23 -3.23 9.70 -4.59
C PRO A 23 -3.62 8.93 -3.32
N LEU A 24 -2.68 8.77 -2.38
CA LEU A 24 -2.86 8.01 -1.13
C LEU A 24 -4.16 8.35 -0.37
N ARG A 25 -4.58 9.62 -0.32
CA ARG A 25 -5.81 10.07 0.35
C ARG A 25 -7.12 9.47 -0.20
N ARG A 26 -7.08 8.91 -1.41
CA ARG A 26 -8.25 8.26 -2.04
C ARG A 26 -8.43 6.81 -1.60
N TYR A 27 -7.44 6.24 -0.93
CA TYR A 27 -7.53 4.90 -0.35
C TYR A 27 -8.16 4.95 1.05
N PRO A 28 -8.87 3.90 1.50
CA PRO A 28 -9.27 3.73 2.90
C PRO A 28 -8.05 3.78 3.84
N MET A 29 -8.23 4.24 5.08
CA MET A 29 -7.10 4.41 6.02
C MET A 29 -6.26 3.15 6.23
N GLU A 30 -6.89 1.97 6.25
CA GLU A 30 -6.20 0.68 6.40
C GLU A 30 -5.30 0.39 5.18
N GLN A 31 -5.79 0.65 3.97
CA GLN A 31 -5.00 0.53 2.75
C GLN A 31 -3.91 1.61 2.68
N GLN A 32 -4.14 2.81 3.20
CA GLN A 32 -3.10 3.83 3.28
C GLN A 32 -1.92 3.35 4.14
N ALA A 33 -2.20 2.78 5.32
CA ALA A 33 -1.17 2.24 6.20
C ALA A 33 -0.41 1.07 5.55
N GLN A 34 -1.12 0.18 4.86
CA GLN A 34 -0.51 -0.92 4.11
C GLN A 34 0.41 -0.40 2.99
N ILE A 35 -0.06 0.53 2.16
CA ILE A 35 0.70 1.12 1.04
C ILE A 35 1.98 1.80 1.55
N ILE A 36 1.91 2.53 2.67
CA ILE A 36 3.08 3.16 3.28
C ILE A 36 4.07 2.10 3.76
N THR A 37 3.58 1.04 4.43
CA THR A 37 4.41 -0.05 4.94
C THR A 37 5.11 -0.79 3.82
N ASP A 38 4.38 -1.15 2.77
CA ASP A 38 4.90 -1.88 1.62
C ASP A 38 5.92 -1.04 0.84
N TRP A 39 5.69 0.27 0.69
CA TRP A 39 6.67 1.20 0.13
C TRP A 39 7.93 1.32 1.00
N TYR A 40 7.77 1.41 2.32
CA TYR A 40 8.90 1.46 3.25
C TYR A 40 9.76 0.20 3.15
N ILE A 41 9.14 -0.97 3.08
CA ILE A 41 9.83 -2.25 2.87
C ILE A 41 10.57 -2.24 1.54
N LEU A 42 9.92 -1.83 0.45
CA LEU A 42 10.53 -1.75 -0.88
C LEU A 42 11.73 -0.81 -0.91
N ASN A 43 11.65 0.33 -0.20
CA ASN A 43 12.69 1.35 -0.17
C ASN A 43 13.85 0.97 0.76
N THR A 44 13.57 0.36 1.91
CA THR A 44 14.56 0.05 2.95
C THR A 44 15.21 -1.31 2.78
N HIS A 45 14.42 -2.33 2.43
CA HIS A 45 14.88 -3.73 2.31
C HIS A 45 15.04 -4.18 0.85
N GLY A 46 14.59 -3.38 -0.12
CA GLY A 46 14.72 -3.66 -1.54
C GLY A 46 13.64 -4.58 -2.09
N TYR A 47 13.70 -4.77 -3.42
CA TYR A 47 12.67 -5.50 -4.17
C TYR A 47 12.60 -6.99 -3.82
N ILE A 48 13.73 -7.64 -3.58
CA ILE A 48 13.75 -9.07 -3.24
C ILE A 48 13.00 -9.34 -1.93
N ALA A 49 13.25 -8.54 -0.89
CA ALA A 49 12.55 -8.64 0.39
C ALA A 49 11.04 -8.37 0.24
N TRP A 50 10.69 -7.38 -0.58
CA TRP A 50 9.30 -7.08 -0.93
C TRP A 50 8.61 -8.27 -1.61
N CYS A 51 9.26 -8.91 -2.60
CA CYS A 51 8.75 -10.11 -3.26
C CYS A 51 8.56 -11.28 -2.29
N THR A 52 9.53 -11.54 -1.40
CA THR A 52 9.41 -12.59 -0.38
C THR A 52 8.20 -12.35 0.54
N LEU A 53 7.94 -11.10 0.91
CA LEU A 53 6.77 -10.75 1.74
C LEU A 53 5.46 -10.85 0.96
N LYS A 54 5.48 -10.58 -0.35
CA LYS A 54 4.34 -10.80 -1.23
C LYS A 54 4.00 -12.28 -1.42
N GLU A 55 5.00 -13.13 -1.62
CA GLU A 55 4.81 -14.59 -1.70
C GLU A 55 4.24 -15.17 -0.41
N ARG A 56 4.63 -14.61 0.74
CA ARG A 56 4.08 -14.97 2.06
C ARG A 56 2.67 -14.41 2.33
N GLY A 57 2.11 -13.62 1.41
CA GLY A 57 0.78 -13.02 1.54
C GLY A 57 0.71 -11.79 2.46
N ASN A 58 1.85 -11.23 2.89
CA ASN A 58 1.88 -10.00 3.70
C ASN A 58 1.60 -8.77 2.83
N ILE A 59 2.04 -8.81 1.57
CA ILE A 59 1.82 -7.75 0.59
C ILE A 59 0.70 -8.15 -0.34
N THR A 60 -0.40 -7.41 -0.23
CA THR A 60 -1.66 -7.70 -0.90
C THR A 60 -1.87 -6.87 -2.18
N LEU A 61 -0.80 -6.23 -2.70
CA LEU A 61 -0.83 -5.48 -3.96
C LEU A 61 -1.33 -6.35 -5.12
N ASP A 62 -2.39 -5.95 -5.81
CA ASP A 62 -2.82 -6.55 -7.07
C ASP A 62 -2.29 -5.77 -8.28
N GLY A 63 -1.99 -6.50 -9.36
CA GLY A 63 -1.50 -5.95 -10.61
C GLY A 63 -0.06 -6.32 -10.92
N ASP A 64 0.60 -5.46 -11.70
CA ASP A 64 1.98 -5.67 -12.14
C ASP A 64 2.96 -5.52 -10.96
N THR A 65 3.71 -6.59 -10.68
CA THR A 65 4.69 -6.64 -9.59
C THR A 65 6.11 -6.30 -10.04
N THR A 66 6.32 -5.95 -11.31
CA THR A 66 7.64 -5.59 -11.84
C THR A 66 8.23 -4.41 -11.06
N GLU A 67 9.50 -4.51 -10.64
CA GLU A 67 10.16 -3.52 -9.78
C GLU A 67 10.04 -2.08 -10.29
N SER A 68 10.26 -1.86 -11.59
CA SER A 68 10.16 -0.54 -12.21
C SER A 68 8.73 0.03 -12.15
N VAL A 69 7.73 -0.84 -12.35
CA VAL A 69 6.31 -0.47 -12.36
C VAL A 69 5.85 -0.14 -10.95
N ILE A 70 6.11 -1.01 -9.97
CA ILE A 70 5.69 -0.77 -8.58
C ILE A 70 6.39 0.47 -8.00
N ARG A 71 7.68 0.70 -8.30
CA ARG A 71 8.38 1.90 -7.82
C ARG A 71 7.73 3.17 -8.37
N SER A 72 7.45 3.19 -9.68
CA SER A 72 6.75 4.31 -10.32
C SER A 72 5.35 4.53 -9.72
N GLN A 73 4.62 3.45 -9.47
CA GLN A 73 3.27 3.47 -8.91
C GLN A 73 3.24 3.97 -7.46
N TYR A 74 4.13 3.47 -6.59
CA TYR A 74 4.25 3.98 -5.22
C TYR A 74 4.68 5.44 -5.22
N GLN A 75 5.64 5.82 -6.06
CA GLN A 75 6.10 7.21 -6.17
C GLN A 75 4.94 8.14 -6.57
N LYS A 76 4.11 7.75 -7.56
CA LYS A 76 2.92 8.52 -7.95
C LYS A 76 1.89 8.60 -6.83
N THR A 77 1.64 7.49 -6.13
CA THR A 77 0.65 7.40 -5.06
C THR A 77 1.05 8.24 -3.84
N LEU A 78 2.34 8.27 -3.52
CA LEU A 78 2.93 8.95 -2.37
C LEU A 78 3.48 10.36 -2.68
N GLN A 79 3.44 10.82 -3.94
CA GLN A 79 4.07 12.07 -4.39
C GLN A 79 3.70 13.31 -3.55
N ASN A 80 2.50 13.31 -2.97
CA ASN A 80 1.97 14.44 -2.21
C ASN A 80 1.87 14.15 -0.69
N PHE A 81 2.56 13.11 -0.20
CA PHE A 81 2.59 12.71 1.20
C PHE A 81 3.98 12.99 1.82
N PRO A 82 4.07 13.54 3.06
CA PRO A 82 3.00 14.09 3.87
C PRO A 82 2.47 15.41 3.30
N TRP A 83 1.15 15.57 3.34
CA TRP A 83 0.43 16.69 2.70
C TRP A 83 0.96 18.03 3.23
N ARG A 84 1.34 18.94 2.32
CA ARG A 84 1.60 20.34 2.62
C ARG A 84 0.36 21.17 2.36
#